data_AF-A0A7Z0TGT4-F1
#
_entry.id   AF-A0A7Z0TGT4-F1
#
_cell.length_a   1.000
_cell.length_b   1.000
_cell.length_c   1.000
_cell.angle_alpha   90.00
_cell.angle_beta   90.00
_cell.angle_gamma   90.00
#
_symmetry.space_group_name_H-M   'P 1'
#
loop_
_entity.id
_entity.type
_entity.pdbx_description
1 polymer ?
#
loop_
_entity_poly.entity_id
_entity_poly.type
_entity_poly.pdbx_seq_one_letter_code
_entity_poly.pdbx_strand_id
1 'polypeptide(L)'
;MTRTYLHAVREQLGRLPAADRRRVLVALEAQLDEFREAGLDPAAVLGSPAEYAAQLLEALSEEHPAGEARWRILGLPVETRGPVNAEVRSRVWDPADPRLIVPRLFGLGWSLNLGAVAVRLGLIRPDDMGRDVLEGIPDRHLRLARCVPLVIAGATVAATALTWRSLPRTVASGFGL
;
A
#
# COMPACT_ATOMS: atom_id res chain seq x y z
N MET A 1 -3.14 -17.07 33.30
CA MET A 1 -2.92 -17.81 32.03
C MET A 1 -2.50 -16.86 30.91
N THR A 2 -3.21 -15.76 30.72
CA THR A 2 -2.94 -14.68 29.75
C THR A 2 -1.50 -14.14 29.73
N ARG A 3 -0.94 -13.78 30.91
CA ARG A 3 0.46 -13.30 31.02
C ARG A 3 1.49 -14.36 30.63
N THR A 4 1.24 -15.62 30.95
CA THR A 4 2.12 -16.75 30.61
C THR A 4 2.12 -17.00 29.10
N TYR A 5 0.94 -16.93 28.47
CA TYR A 5 0.78 -17.04 27.01
C TYR A 5 1.54 -15.93 26.28
N LEU A 6 1.36 -14.67 26.71
CA LEU A 6 2.04 -13.51 26.11
C LEU A 6 3.57 -13.59 26.25
N HIS A 7 4.08 -14.07 27.39
CA HIS A 7 5.51 -14.28 27.58
C HIS A 7 6.08 -15.35 26.63
N ALA A 8 5.37 -16.47 26.47
CA ALA A 8 5.78 -17.55 25.57
C ALA A 8 5.81 -17.10 24.10
N VAL A 9 4.81 -16.33 23.65
CA VAL A 9 4.81 -15.75 22.29
C VAL A 9 5.95 -14.75 22.11
N ARG A 10 6.22 -13.90 23.12
CA ARG A 10 7.33 -12.92 23.07
C ARG A 10 8.68 -13.57 22.84
N GLU A 11 8.97 -14.69 23.49
CA GLU A 11 10.23 -15.43 23.29
C GLU A 11 10.38 -15.92 21.85
N GLN A 12 9.30 -16.46 21.27
CA GLN A 12 9.28 -16.95 19.90
C GLN A 12 9.45 -15.83 18.85
N LEU A 13 8.95 -14.63 19.15
CA LEU A 13 9.10 -13.44 18.30
C LEU A 13 10.44 -12.72 18.46
N GLY A 14 11.42 -13.31 19.16
CA GLY A 14 12.75 -12.72 19.38
C GLY A 14 13.47 -12.32 18.09
N ARG A 15 13.18 -13.01 16.98
CA ARG A 15 13.74 -12.76 15.63
C ARG A 15 13.20 -11.52 14.91
N LEU A 16 12.12 -10.90 15.38
CA LEU A 16 11.54 -9.70 14.77
C LEU A 16 12.24 -8.41 15.24
N PRO A 17 12.28 -7.35 14.40
CA PRO A 17 12.69 -6.02 14.82
C PRO A 17 11.89 -5.52 16.04
N ALA A 18 12.54 -4.76 16.91
CA ALA A 18 11.96 -4.37 18.20
C ALA A 18 10.67 -3.53 18.07
N ALA A 19 10.53 -2.76 17.00
CA ALA A 19 9.34 -1.95 16.73
C ALA A 19 8.13 -2.82 16.36
N ASP A 20 8.32 -3.78 15.45
CA ASP A 20 7.24 -4.65 14.97
C ASP A 20 6.80 -5.63 16.05
N ARG A 21 7.77 -6.21 16.77
CA ARG A 21 7.50 -7.04 17.95
C ARG A 21 6.65 -6.30 18.98
N ARG A 22 6.91 -5.01 19.23
CA ARG A 22 6.12 -4.20 20.18
C ARG A 22 4.68 -4.03 19.71
N ARG A 23 4.47 -3.70 18.43
CA ARG A 23 3.12 -3.50 17.87
C ARG A 23 2.28 -4.77 17.96
N VAL A 24 2.85 -5.89 17.54
CA VAL A 24 2.21 -7.21 17.60
C VAL A 24 1.86 -7.59 19.03
N LEU A 25 2.77 -7.38 19.98
CA LEU A 25 2.52 -7.72 21.38
C LEU A 25 1.44 -6.85 22.02
N VAL A 26 1.33 -5.57 21.65
CA VAL A 26 0.25 -4.68 22.13
C VAL A 26 -1.11 -5.15 21.61
N ALA A 27 -1.20 -5.54 20.33
CA ALA A 27 -2.43 -6.07 19.77
C ALA A 27 -2.83 -7.41 20.41
N LEU A 28 -1.86 -8.32 20.59
CA LEU A 28 -2.08 -9.59 21.27
C LEU A 28 -2.53 -9.38 22.73
N GLU A 29 -1.94 -8.41 23.44
CA GLU A 29 -2.34 -8.08 24.81
C GLU A 29 -3.80 -7.64 24.90
N ALA A 30 -4.26 -6.77 23.99
CA ALA A 30 -5.65 -6.33 23.94
C ALA A 30 -6.63 -7.51 23.69
N GLN A 31 -6.32 -8.36 22.70
CA GLN A 31 -7.15 -9.53 22.38
C GLN A 31 -7.21 -10.56 23.53
N LEU A 32 -6.08 -10.70 24.23
CA LEU A 32 -5.96 -11.58 25.38
C LEU A 32 -6.73 -11.06 26.62
N ASP A 33 -6.87 -9.75 26.75
CA ASP A 33 -7.74 -9.13 27.76
C ASP A 33 -9.22 -9.37 27.47
N GLU A 34 -9.64 -9.32 26.20
CA GLU A 34 -11.01 -9.67 25.79
C GLU A 34 -11.34 -11.13 26.15
N PHE A 35 -10.43 -12.07 25.90
CA PHE A 35 -10.62 -13.48 26.29
C PHE A 35 -10.70 -13.66 27.80
N ARG A 36 -9.90 -12.91 28.56
CA ARG A 36 -9.96 -12.91 30.03
C ARG A 36 -11.32 -12.45 30.52
N GLU A 37 -11.88 -11.39 29.94
CA GLU A 37 -13.20 -10.87 30.29
C GLU A 37 -14.33 -11.85 29.92
N ALA A 38 -14.18 -12.56 28.80
CA ALA A 38 -15.11 -13.59 28.36
C ALA A 38 -14.93 -14.95 29.09
N GLY A 39 -13.92 -15.09 29.96
CA GLY A 39 -13.60 -16.35 30.64
C GLY A 39 -13.10 -17.47 29.72
N LEU A 40 -12.59 -17.12 28.53
CA LEU A 40 -12.09 -18.05 27.53
C LEU A 40 -10.62 -18.37 27.76
N ASP A 41 -10.22 -19.62 27.55
CA ASP A 41 -8.82 -20.02 27.55
C ASP A 41 -8.18 -19.67 26.20
N PRO A 42 -7.15 -18.80 26.17
CA PRO A 42 -6.46 -18.44 24.94
C PRO A 42 -5.86 -19.64 24.20
N ALA A 43 -5.40 -20.68 24.91
CA ALA A 43 -4.82 -21.86 24.28
C ALA A 43 -5.88 -22.71 23.54
N ALA A 44 -7.12 -22.69 24.01
CA ALA A 44 -8.23 -23.36 23.35
C ALA A 44 -8.71 -22.62 22.09
N VAL A 45 -8.55 -21.29 22.05
CA VAL A 45 -9.04 -20.44 20.94
C VAL A 45 -7.96 -20.19 19.88
N LEU A 46 -6.72 -19.92 20.31
CA LEU A 46 -5.60 -19.55 19.43
C LEU A 46 -4.62 -20.69 19.15
N GLY A 47 -4.81 -21.83 19.82
CA GLY A 47 -3.84 -22.92 19.80
C GLY A 47 -2.67 -22.69 20.76
N SER A 48 -1.62 -23.49 20.64
CA SER A 48 -0.45 -23.31 21.51
C SER A 48 0.28 -22.00 21.18
N PRO A 49 0.98 -21.37 22.16
CA PRO A 49 1.76 -20.16 21.92
C PRO A 49 2.79 -20.30 20.78
N ALA A 50 3.33 -21.51 20.59
CA ALA A 50 4.32 -21.80 19.56
C ALA A 50 3.68 -21.85 18.17
N GLU A 51 2.54 -22.54 18.03
CA GLU A 51 1.79 -22.60 16.76
C GLU A 51 1.27 -21.22 16.37
N TYR A 52 0.72 -20.48 17.33
CA TYR A 52 0.26 -19.12 17.11
C TYR A 52 1.41 -18.20 16.67
N ALA A 53 2.57 -18.27 17.34
CA ALA A 53 3.75 -17.50 16.95
C ALA A 53 4.26 -17.89 15.56
N ALA A 54 4.27 -19.18 15.22
CA ALA A 54 4.67 -19.66 13.90
C ALA A 54 3.72 -19.16 12.80
N GLN A 55 2.41 -19.26 13.00
CA GLN A 55 1.39 -18.75 12.08
C GLN A 55 1.51 -17.24 11.91
N LEU A 56 1.72 -16.51 13.00
CA LEU A 56 1.91 -15.07 12.97
C LEU A 56 3.19 -14.69 12.22
N LEU A 57 4.27 -15.43 12.42
CA LEU A 57 5.52 -15.19 11.70
C LEU A 57 5.42 -15.56 10.22
N GLU A 58 4.67 -16.60 9.87
CA GLU A 58 4.35 -16.97 8.49
C GLU A 58 3.51 -15.87 7.82
N ALA A 59 2.41 -15.45 8.46
CA ALA A 59 1.56 -14.36 7.99
C ALA A 59 2.34 -13.05 7.84
N LEU A 60 3.21 -12.71 8.80
CA LEU A 60 4.10 -11.56 8.68
C LEU A 60 5.17 -11.74 7.60
N SER A 61 5.57 -12.97 7.25
CA SER A 61 6.51 -13.24 6.15
C SER A 61 5.81 -13.20 4.78
N GLU A 62 4.54 -13.58 4.73
CA GLU A 62 3.69 -13.46 3.54
C GLU A 62 3.27 -12.00 3.29
N GLU A 63 2.95 -11.25 4.35
CA GLU A 63 2.69 -9.80 4.28
C GLU A 63 3.98 -8.98 4.05
N HIS A 64 5.15 -9.51 4.43
CA HIS A 64 6.45 -8.94 4.07
C HIS A 64 7.16 -9.75 2.98
N PRO A 65 6.96 -9.44 1.68
CA PRO A 65 8.06 -9.55 0.74
C PRO A 65 9.10 -8.48 1.10
N ALA A 66 9.91 -8.80 2.11
CA ALA A 66 11.01 -8.01 2.64
C ALA A 66 11.84 -7.42 1.50
N GLY A 67 11.85 -6.10 1.48
CA GLY A 67 12.69 -5.28 0.64
C GLY A 67 12.57 -3.88 1.16
N GLU A 68 13.21 -3.63 2.30
CA GLU A 68 13.50 -2.28 2.78
C GLU A 68 13.93 -1.41 1.60
N ALA A 69 13.44 -0.17 1.54
CA ALA A 69 13.87 0.81 0.55
C ALA A 69 15.40 0.94 0.63
N ARG A 70 16.10 0.24 -0.27
CA ARG A 70 17.56 0.05 -0.29
C ARG A 70 18.35 1.33 -0.54
N TRP A 71 17.68 2.42 -0.91
CA TRP A 71 18.31 3.66 -1.32
C TRP A 71 17.68 4.83 -0.58
N ARG A 72 18.50 5.80 -0.16
CA ARG A 72 18.05 7.09 0.37
C ARG A 72 18.65 8.20 -0.48
N ILE A 73 17.83 9.14 -0.94
CA ILE A 73 18.28 10.35 -1.62
C ILE A 73 17.90 11.53 -0.72
N LEU A 74 18.86 12.35 -0.30
CA LEU A 74 18.65 13.48 0.62
C LEU A 74 17.93 13.09 1.93
N GLY A 75 18.22 11.89 2.46
CA GLY A 75 17.57 11.36 3.67
C GLY A 75 16.17 10.77 3.44
N LEU A 76 15.61 10.90 2.23
CA LEU A 76 14.32 10.34 1.84
C LEU A 76 14.51 8.92 1.34
N PRO A 77 13.78 7.91 1.88
CA PRO A 77 13.84 6.55 1.36
C PRO A 77 13.26 6.53 -0.05
N VAL A 78 14.04 6.05 -1.01
CA VAL A 78 13.64 5.90 -2.41
C VAL A 78 13.46 4.43 -2.71
N GLU A 79 12.23 4.07 -3.00
CA GLU A 79 11.85 2.75 -3.48
C GLU A 79 12.35 2.58 -4.92
N THR A 80 13.19 1.58 -5.19
CA THR A 80 13.69 1.28 -6.56
C THR A 80 12.75 0.38 -7.35
N ARG A 81 11.72 -0.16 -6.69
CA ARG A 81 10.62 -0.88 -7.33
C ARG A 81 9.77 0.19 -8.01
N GLY A 82 10.08 0.50 -9.27
CA GLY A 82 9.43 1.56 -10.05
C GLY A 82 7.90 1.40 -10.17
N PRO A 83 7.21 2.29 -10.91
CA PRO A 83 5.75 2.40 -10.96
C PRO A 83 5.00 1.13 -11.46
N VAL A 84 5.74 0.10 -11.85
CA VAL A 84 5.24 -1.20 -12.32
C VAL A 84 4.91 -2.15 -11.15
N ASN A 85 5.43 -1.89 -9.94
CA ASN A 85 5.16 -2.73 -8.77
C ASN A 85 3.69 -2.61 -8.33
N ALA A 86 3.02 -3.75 -8.17
CA ALA A 86 1.60 -3.83 -7.83
C ALA A 86 1.26 -3.23 -6.45
N GLU A 87 2.17 -3.33 -5.49
CA GLU A 87 2.00 -2.82 -4.13
C GLU A 87 2.19 -1.31 -4.05
N VAL A 88 3.12 -0.76 -4.85
CA VAL A 88 3.25 0.69 -5.02
C VAL A 88 2.01 1.28 -5.68
N ARG A 89 1.41 0.54 -6.63
CA ARG A 89 0.19 0.95 -7.33
C ARG A 89 -1.05 0.93 -6.43
N SER A 90 -1.23 -0.11 -5.61
CA SER A 90 -2.39 -0.20 -4.70
C SER A 90 -2.40 0.92 -3.64
N ARG A 91 -1.24 1.44 -3.25
CA ARG A 91 -1.13 2.54 -2.26
C ARG A 91 -1.50 3.93 -2.80
N VAL A 92 -1.56 4.10 -4.13
CA VAL A 92 -1.99 5.34 -4.81
C VAL A 92 -3.40 5.20 -5.39
N TRP A 93 -3.77 3.98 -5.78
CA TRP A 93 -5.04 3.66 -6.42
C TRP A 93 -5.69 2.47 -5.73
N ASP A 94 -6.63 2.76 -4.82
CA ASP A 94 -7.48 1.78 -4.16
C ASP A 94 -8.95 2.25 -4.14
N PRO A 95 -9.78 1.84 -5.11
CA PRO A 95 -11.20 2.21 -5.14
C PRO A 95 -12.03 1.60 -4.01
N ALA A 96 -11.54 0.54 -3.36
CA ALA A 96 -12.26 -0.14 -2.28
C ALA A 96 -12.10 0.59 -0.94
N ASP A 97 -10.97 1.26 -0.71
CA ASP A 97 -10.79 2.14 0.46
C ASP A 97 -11.48 3.50 0.24
N PRO A 98 -12.51 3.88 1.02
CA PRO A 98 -13.23 5.14 0.85
C PRO A 98 -12.46 6.39 1.33
N ARG A 99 -11.29 6.20 1.96
CA ARG A 99 -10.45 7.30 2.48
C ARG A 99 -9.74 7.99 1.33
N LEU A 100 -10.06 9.28 1.12
CA LEU A 100 -9.35 10.12 0.14
C LEU A 100 -7.92 10.40 0.59
N ILE A 101 -7.75 10.65 1.88
CA ILE A 101 -6.50 11.07 2.48
C ILE A 101 -5.97 9.88 3.27
N VAL A 102 -4.90 9.27 2.78
CA VAL A 102 -4.26 8.11 3.42
C VAL A 102 -2.88 8.53 3.93
N PRO A 103 -2.46 8.09 5.13
CA PRO A 103 -1.13 8.41 5.66
C PRO A 103 -0.02 8.05 4.64
N ARG A 104 0.87 8.99 4.32
CA ARG A 104 1.98 8.76 3.38
C ARG A 104 3.11 8.03 4.11
N LEU A 105 3.76 7.06 3.44
CA LEU A 105 4.89 6.31 4.02
C LEU A 105 6.24 7.05 3.99
N PHE A 106 6.34 8.29 3.50
CA PHE A 106 7.58 9.06 3.51
C PHE A 106 7.38 10.50 4.00
N GLY A 107 8.27 10.92 4.92
CA GLY A 107 8.57 12.30 5.32
C GLY A 107 7.41 13.29 5.27
N LEU A 108 6.68 13.45 6.39
CA LEU A 108 5.63 14.45 6.64
C LEU A 108 4.64 14.68 5.48
N GLY A 109 3.47 14.05 5.56
CA GLY A 109 2.33 14.46 4.75
C GLY A 109 1.28 13.38 4.55
N TRP A 110 0.20 13.79 3.91
CA TRP A 110 -0.89 12.92 3.50
C TRP A 110 -0.76 12.52 2.02
N SER A 111 -1.06 11.28 1.67
CA SER A 111 -1.21 10.83 0.29
C SER A 111 -2.67 10.90 -0.14
N LEU A 112 -2.91 11.05 -1.43
CA LEU A 112 -4.24 11.06 -2.01
C LEU A 112 -4.51 9.70 -2.66
N ASN A 113 -5.56 9.01 -2.22
CA ASN A 113 -6.06 7.82 -2.88
C ASN A 113 -6.88 8.24 -4.12
N LEU A 114 -6.30 8.08 -5.30
CA LEU A 114 -6.92 8.45 -6.56
C LEU A 114 -8.12 7.54 -6.90
N GLY A 115 -8.14 6.30 -6.40
CA GLY A 115 -9.28 5.39 -6.54
C GLY A 115 -10.51 5.91 -5.81
N ALA A 116 -10.35 6.32 -4.54
CA ALA A 116 -11.41 6.93 -3.76
C ALA A 116 -11.94 8.24 -4.39
N VAL A 117 -11.05 9.04 -4.99
CA VAL A 117 -11.45 10.26 -5.73
C VAL A 117 -12.30 9.89 -6.95
N ALA A 118 -11.87 8.91 -7.74
CA ALA A 118 -12.61 8.48 -8.93
C ALA A 118 -14.01 7.94 -8.58
N VAL A 119 -14.12 7.18 -7.48
CA VAL A 119 -15.42 6.71 -6.96
C VAL A 119 -16.32 7.90 -6.56
N ARG A 120 -15.78 8.87 -5.82
CA ARG A 120 -16.56 10.06 -5.41
C ARG A 120 -17.01 10.93 -6.56
N LEU A 121 -16.23 10.95 -7.66
CA LEU A 121 -16.60 11.64 -8.90
C LEU A 121 -17.58 10.83 -9.77
N GLY A 122 -17.94 9.60 -9.37
CA GLY A 122 -18.82 8.72 -10.13
C GLY A 122 -18.19 8.17 -11.41
N LEU A 123 -16.85 8.19 -11.52
CA LEU A 123 -16.12 7.72 -12.70
C LEU A 123 -16.03 6.18 -12.73
N ILE A 124 -15.97 5.56 -11.56
CA ILE A 124 -15.86 4.11 -11.36
C ILE A 124 -16.66 3.70 -10.12
N ARG A 125 -17.02 2.41 -10.03
CA ARG A 125 -17.56 1.81 -8.82
C ARG A 125 -16.45 1.14 -8.00
N PRO A 126 -16.59 1.02 -6.68
CA PRO A 126 -15.58 0.37 -5.83
C PRO A 126 -15.28 -1.08 -6.22
N ASP A 127 -16.26 -1.79 -6.76
CA ASP A 127 -16.23 -3.20 -7.15
C ASP A 127 -15.80 -3.44 -8.61
N ASP A 128 -15.63 -2.39 -9.43
CA ASP A 128 -15.27 -2.52 -10.86
C ASP A 128 -13.87 -3.13 -11.09
N MET A 129 -13.05 -3.24 -10.05
CA MET A 129 -11.69 -3.79 -10.12
C MET A 129 -11.62 -5.29 -9.79
N GLY A 130 -12.76 -5.97 -9.64
CA GLY A 130 -12.85 -7.42 -9.51
C GLY A 130 -12.23 -8.15 -10.70
N ARG A 131 -11.52 -9.25 -10.45
CA ARG A 131 -10.86 -10.04 -11.50
C ARG A 131 -11.86 -10.57 -12.52
N ASP A 132 -13.00 -11.03 -12.03
CA ASP A 132 -14.17 -11.48 -12.77
C ASP A 132 -14.77 -10.37 -13.65
N VAL A 133 -14.87 -9.14 -13.14
CA VAL A 133 -15.35 -7.97 -13.88
C VAL A 133 -14.40 -7.65 -15.04
N LEU A 134 -13.09 -7.65 -14.76
CA LEU A 134 -12.06 -7.37 -15.76
C LEU A 134 -12.00 -8.45 -16.84
N GLU A 135 -12.18 -9.73 -16.48
CA GLU A 135 -12.25 -10.86 -17.42
C GLU A 135 -13.48 -10.78 -18.34
N GLY A 136 -14.55 -10.12 -17.89
CA GLY A 136 -15.73 -9.86 -18.72
C GLY A 136 -15.56 -8.76 -19.77
N ILE A 137 -14.51 -7.93 -19.70
CA ILE A 137 -14.29 -6.82 -20.64
C ILE A 137 -13.69 -7.34 -21.95
N PRO A 138 -14.32 -7.10 -23.12
CA PRO A 138 -13.75 -7.56 -24.38
C PRO A 138 -12.36 -6.96 -24.65
N ASP A 139 -11.41 -7.80 -25.07
CA ASP A 139 -9.99 -7.44 -25.29
C ASP A 139 -9.78 -6.15 -26.09
N ARG A 140 -10.65 -5.88 -27.08
CA ARG A 140 -10.58 -4.67 -27.91
C ARG A 140 -10.64 -3.39 -27.07
N HIS A 141 -11.48 -3.35 -26.04
CA HIS A 141 -11.66 -2.17 -25.20
C HIS A 141 -10.47 -2.02 -24.25
N LEU A 142 -9.95 -3.12 -23.69
CA LEU A 142 -8.74 -3.10 -22.88
C LEU A 142 -7.53 -2.62 -23.69
N ARG A 143 -7.39 -3.08 -24.94
CA ARG A 143 -6.34 -2.60 -25.85
C ARG A 143 -6.47 -1.11 -26.14
N LEU A 144 -7.68 -0.65 -26.45
CA LEU A 144 -7.94 0.78 -26.70
C LEU A 144 -7.62 1.64 -25.48
N ALA A 145 -8.07 1.22 -24.29
CA ALA A 145 -7.80 1.91 -23.03
C ALA A 145 -6.30 1.97 -22.71
N ARG A 146 -5.55 0.89 -22.97
CA ARG A 146 -4.08 0.87 -22.80
C ARG A 146 -3.36 1.84 -23.74
N CYS A 147 -3.94 2.17 -24.89
CA CYS A 147 -3.36 3.14 -25.81
C CYS A 147 -3.61 4.59 -25.41
N VAL A 148 -4.60 4.89 -24.56
CA VAL A 148 -4.98 6.27 -24.19
C VAL A 148 -3.79 7.10 -23.67
N PRO A 149 -2.97 6.61 -22.71
CA PRO A 149 -1.83 7.39 -22.23
C PRO A 149 -0.81 7.70 -23.33
N LEU A 150 -0.60 6.76 -24.27
CA LEU A 150 0.31 6.94 -25.40
C LEU A 150 -0.23 7.97 -26.40
N VAL A 151 -1.54 7.96 -26.66
CA VAL A 151 -2.20 8.95 -27.51
C VAL A 151 -2.08 10.35 -26.92
N ILE A 152 -2.33 10.49 -25.61
CA ILE A 152 -2.19 11.78 -24.91
C ILE A 152 -0.73 12.25 -24.98
N ALA A 153 0.23 11.38 -24.65
CA ALA A 153 1.65 11.72 -24.71
C ALA A 153 2.09 12.14 -26.12
N GLY A 154 1.68 11.40 -27.15
CA GLY A 154 1.96 11.72 -28.55
C GLY A 154 1.33 13.05 -28.97
N ALA A 155 0.08 13.31 -28.59
CA ALA A 155 -0.60 14.57 -28.85
C ALA A 155 0.09 15.76 -28.17
N THR A 156 0.53 15.60 -26.92
CA THR A 156 1.30 16.63 -26.21
C THR A 156 2.62 16.92 -26.92
N VAL A 157 3.40 15.89 -27.27
CA VAL A 157 4.67 16.06 -28.00
C VAL A 157 4.45 16.76 -29.34
N ALA A 158 3.42 16.36 -30.10
CA ALA A 158 3.08 16.98 -31.37
C ALA A 158 2.69 18.45 -31.19
N ALA A 159 1.85 18.77 -30.22
CA ALA A 159 1.45 20.15 -29.91
C ALA A 159 2.67 21.00 -29.52
N THR A 160 3.57 20.47 -28.68
CA THR A 160 4.82 21.15 -28.32
C THR A 160 5.71 21.37 -29.54
N ALA A 161 5.87 20.38 -30.41
CA ALA A 161 6.69 20.49 -31.62
C ALA A 161 6.15 21.55 -32.59
N LEU A 162 4.82 21.60 -32.79
CA LEU A 162 4.15 22.56 -33.67
C LEU A 162 4.25 24.00 -33.13
N THR A 163 4.17 24.16 -31.81
CA THR A 163 4.23 25.48 -31.15
C THR A 163 5.66 25.89 -30.78
N TRP A 164 6.65 25.00 -30.95
CA TRP A 164 8.04 25.23 -30.54
C TRP A 164 8.62 26.54 -31.10
N ARG A 165 8.35 26.84 -32.38
CA ARG A 165 8.85 28.05 -33.04
C ARG A 165 8.22 29.35 -32.55
N SER A 166 7.06 29.25 -31.90
CA SER A 166 6.36 30.39 -31.29
C SER A 166 6.66 30.58 -29.80
N LEU A 167 7.42 29.66 -29.19
CA LEU A 167 7.78 29.78 -27.78
C LEU A 167 8.86 30.86 -27.58
N PRO A 168 8.76 31.68 -26.52
CA PRO A 168 9.78 32.65 -26.17
C PRO A 168 11.11 31.95 -25.87
N ARG A 169 12.24 32.62 -26.16
CA ARG A 169 13.59 32.10 -25.86
C ARG A 169 13.84 31.88 -24.36
N THR A 170 13.09 32.58 -23.51
CA THR A 170 13.15 32.48 -22.06
C THR A 170 11.75 32.22 -21.52
N VAL A 171 11.57 31.09 -20.85
CA VAL A 171 10.35 30.77 -20.12
C VAL A 171 10.57 31.16 -18.66
N ALA A 172 9.63 31.91 -18.09
CA ALA A 172 9.66 32.19 -16.65
C ALA A 172 9.49 30.86 -15.90
N SER A 173 10.59 30.28 -15.45
CA SER A 173 10.60 29.00 -14.73
C SER A 173 10.15 29.16 -13.28
N GLY A 174 10.21 30.38 -12.71
CA GLY A 174 9.98 30.62 -11.28
C GLY A 174 11.05 30.03 -10.37
N PHE A 175 12.00 29.28 -10.94
CA PHE A 175 13.19 28.78 -10.29
C PHE A 175 14.32 29.73 -10.67
N GLY A 176 14.79 30.54 -9.72
CA GLY A 176 15.92 31.46 -9.95
C GLY A 176 17.14 30.66 -10.39
N LEU A 177 17.54 30.84 -11.65
CA LEU A 177 18.81 30.41 -12.22
C LEU A 177 19.66 31.65 -12.48
#